data_AF-A0A6G9F9W5-F1
#
_entry.id   AF-A0A6G9F9W5-F1
#
_cell.length_a   1.000
_cell.length_b   1.000
_cell.length_c   1.000
_cell.angle_alpha   90.00
_cell.angle_beta   90.00
_cell.angle_gamma   90.00
#
_symmetry.space_group_name_H-M   'P 1'
#
loop_
_entity.id
_entity.type
_entity.pdbx_description
1 polymer ?
#
loop_
_entity_poly.entity_id
_entity_poly.type
_entity_poly.pdbx_seq_one_letter_code
_entity_poly.pdbx_strand_id
1 'polypeptide(L)'
;MSRPPTVKQLLVLADRAERGPLSAAEASRLREGIAALETSRRSKAGRIHAALDRQQQAEEEIAAVRRFMARARHRGARVVQMWALERILDGTADDEQEAA
;
A
#
# COMPACT_ATOMS: atom_id res chain seq x y z
N MET A 1 -4.21 22.44 19.67
CA MET A 1 -5.10 22.09 18.55
C MET A 1 -5.92 20.87 18.95
N SER A 2 -7.26 20.93 18.84
CA SER A 2 -8.13 19.81 19.21
C SER A 2 -8.01 18.68 18.19
N ARG A 3 -7.82 17.44 18.66
CA ARG A 3 -7.75 16.26 17.78
C ARG A 3 -9.10 16.13 17.05
N PRO A 4 -9.11 15.83 15.74
CA PRO A 4 -10.36 15.64 15.01
C PRO A 4 -11.20 14.51 15.63
N PRO A 5 -12.54 14.65 15.68
CA PRO A 5 -13.41 13.67 16.28
C PRO A 5 -13.35 12.33 15.52
N THR A 6 -13.41 11.24 16.28
CA THR A 6 -13.48 9.88 15.75
C THR A 6 -14.85 9.62 15.13
N VAL A 7 -14.94 8.63 14.23
CA VAL A 7 -16.21 8.18 13.63
C VAL A 7 -17.23 7.80 14.70
N LYS A 8 -16.80 7.10 15.76
CA LYS A 8 -17.65 6.75 16.90
C LYS A 8 -18.22 7.99 17.60
N GLN A 9 -17.42 9.04 17.76
CA GLN A 9 -17.90 10.31 18.34
C GLN A 9 -18.91 11.00 17.43
N LEU A 10 -18.70 10.97 16.11
CA LEU A 10 -19.65 11.54 15.14
C LEU A 10 -20.99 10.79 15.15
N LEU A 11 -20.98 9.46 15.24
CA LEU A 11 -22.21 8.66 15.34
C LEU A 11 -22.98 8.97 16.63
N VAL A 12 -22.28 9.06 17.77
CA VAL A 12 -22.90 9.44 19.05
C VAL A 12 -23.51 10.84 19.00
N LEU A 13 -22.89 11.77 18.27
CA LEU A 13 -23.46 13.11 18.06
C LEU A 13 -24.71 13.06 17.19
N ALA A 14 -24.72 12.23 16.13
CA ALA A 14 -25.90 12.02 15.30
C ALA A 14 -27.07 11.45 16.10
N ASP A 15 -26.82 10.45 16.95
CA ASP A 15 -27.84 9.82 17.79
C ASP A 15 -28.38 10.77 18.87
N ARG A 16 -27.54 11.65 19.42
CA ARG A 16 -28.01 12.71 20.34
C ARG A 16 -28.82 13.76 19.61
N ALA A 17 -28.42 14.11 18.38
CA ALA A 17 -29.10 15.12 17.60
C ALA A 17 -30.50 14.67 17.15
N GLU A 18 -30.71 13.38 16.92
CA GLU A 18 -32.03 12.77 16.67
C GLU A 18 -33.03 12.99 17.81
N ARG A 19 -32.55 13.10 19.07
CA ARG A 19 -33.38 13.38 20.25
C ARG A 19 -33.60 14.87 20.49
N GLY A 20 -33.11 15.74 19.61
CA GLY A 20 -33.18 17.18 19.77
C GLY A 20 -33.38 17.88 18.43
N PRO A 21 -32.34 18.52 17.86
CA PRO A 21 -32.48 19.44 16.72
C PRO A 21 -32.67 18.76 15.35
N LEU A 22 -32.42 17.45 15.21
CA LEU A 22 -32.59 16.74 13.94
C LEU A 22 -33.82 15.86 13.97
N SER A 23 -34.54 15.81 12.85
CA SER A 23 -35.51 14.76 12.60
C SER A 23 -34.84 13.40 12.44
N ALA A 24 -35.59 12.31 12.65
CA ALA A 24 -35.11 10.95 12.44
C ALA A 24 -34.56 10.72 11.01
N ALA A 25 -35.18 11.34 10.00
CA ALA A 25 -34.71 11.26 8.62
C ALA A 25 -33.36 11.96 8.41
N GLU A 26 -33.15 13.11 9.04
CA GLU A 26 -31.86 13.83 8.98
C GLU A 26 -30.76 13.09 9.75
N ALA A 27 -31.10 12.52 10.91
CA ALA A 27 -30.18 11.68 11.66
C ALA A 27 -29.77 10.42 10.86
N SER A 28 -30.72 9.77 10.18
CA SER A 28 -30.42 8.62 9.30
C SER A 28 -29.45 9.00 8.18
N ARG A 29 -29.73 10.09 7.45
CA ARG A 29 -28.85 10.59 6.38
C ARG A 29 -27.46 10.94 6.90
N LEU A 30 -27.36 11.48 8.11
CA LEU A 30 -26.08 11.78 8.75
C LEU A 30 -25.30 10.50 9.07
N ARG A 31 -25.94 9.47 9.63
CA ARG A 31 -25.30 8.16 9.88
C ARG A 31 -24.82 7.51 8.58
N GLU A 32 -25.65 7.54 7.53
CA GLU A 32 -25.30 7.03 6.19
C GLU A 32 -24.10 7.77 5.60
N GLY A 33 -24.08 9.11 5.68
CA GLY A 33 -22.95 9.92 5.22
C GLY A 33 -21.65 9.63 5.96
N ILE A 34 -21.72 9.44 7.28
CA ILE A 34 -20.56 9.04 8.10
C ILE A 34 -20.04 7.66 7.68
N ALA A 35 -20.94 6.68 7.47
CA ALA A 35 -20.57 5.33 7.05
C ALA A 35 -19.94 5.30 5.64
N ALA A 36 -20.49 6.08 4.70
CA ALA A 36 -19.95 6.21 3.35
C ALA A 36 -18.55 6.84 3.36
N LEU A 37 -18.35 7.90 4.16
CA LEU A 37 -17.05 8.55 4.30
C LEU A 37 -15.99 7.60 4.87
N GLU A 38 -16.33 6.83 5.89
CA GLU A 38 -15.41 5.87 6.50
C GLU A 38 -15.04 4.73 5.54
N THR A 39 -16.00 4.24 4.76
CA THR A 39 -15.75 3.23 3.72
C THR A 39 -14.85 3.77 2.61
N SER A 40 -15.09 5.01 2.16
CA SER A 40 -14.22 5.69 1.19
C SER A 40 -12.79 5.88 1.72
N ARG A 41 -12.64 6.27 2.99
CA ARG A 41 -11.32 6.40 3.64
C ARG A 41 -10.57 5.09 3.71
N ARG A 42 -11.23 4.00 4.11
CA ARG A 42 -10.62 2.65 4.15
C ARG A 42 -10.20 2.18 2.75
N SER A 43 -11.04 2.39 1.74
CA SER A 43 -10.69 2.09 0.34
C SER A 43 -9.49 2.90 -0.15
N LYS A 44 -9.43 4.20 0.15
CA LYS A 44 -8.27 5.04 -0.18
C LYS A 44 -7.01 4.59 0.54
N ALA A 45 -7.09 4.27 1.83
CA ALA A 45 -5.96 3.76 2.59
C ALA A 45 -5.43 2.45 1.98
N GLY A 46 -6.32 1.50 1.65
CA GLY A 46 -5.94 0.25 0.99
C GLY A 46 -5.23 0.49 -0.35
N ARG A 47 -5.70 1.44 -1.17
CA ARG A 47 -5.03 1.81 -2.43
C ARG A 47 -3.64 2.42 -2.21
N ILE A 48 -3.47 3.23 -1.17
CA ILE A 48 -2.17 3.82 -0.83
C ILE A 48 -1.20 2.72 -0.39
N HIS A 49 -1.63 1.82 0.51
CA HIS A 49 -0.80 0.69 0.93
C HIS A 49 -0.39 -0.17 -0.26
N ALA A 50 -1.34 -0.57 -1.12
CA ALA A 50 -1.03 -1.34 -2.32
C ALA A 50 -0.12 -0.62 -3.33
N ALA A 51 -0.08 0.72 -3.32
CA ALA A 51 0.86 1.48 -4.15
C ALA A 51 2.26 1.51 -3.52
N LEU A 52 2.34 1.67 -2.19
CA LEU A 52 3.60 1.62 -1.45
C LEU A 52 4.25 0.24 -1.52
N ASP A 53 3.47 -0.83 -1.40
CA ASP A 53 3.96 -2.21 -1.49
C ASP A 53 4.56 -2.48 -2.89
N ARG A 54 3.87 -2.04 -3.95
CA ARG A 54 4.39 -2.12 -5.33
C ARG A 54 5.66 -1.31 -5.54
N GLN A 55 5.76 -0.14 -4.91
CA GLN A 55 6.96 0.66 -4.98
C GLN A 55 8.14 -0.03 -4.29
N GLN A 56 7.92 -0.60 -3.09
CA GLN A 56 8.95 -1.35 -2.36
C GLN A 56 9.42 -2.56 -3.16
N GLN A 57 8.49 -3.33 -3.75
CA GLN A 57 8.84 -4.45 -4.63
C GLN A 57 9.71 -4.02 -5.81
N ALA A 58 9.36 -2.94 -6.51
CA ALA A 58 10.16 -2.42 -7.60
C ALA A 58 11.56 -1.95 -7.15
N GLU A 59 11.66 -1.34 -5.97
CA GLU A 59 12.95 -0.93 -5.38
C GLU A 59 13.82 -2.14 -5.04
N GLU A 60 13.23 -3.22 -4.51
CA GLU A 60 13.90 -4.48 -4.21
C GLU A 60 14.40 -5.19 -5.47
N GLU A 61 13.56 -5.26 -6.52
CA GLU A 61 13.94 -5.82 -7.82
C GLU A 61 15.13 -5.06 -8.43
N ILE A 62 15.07 -3.72 -8.45
CA ILE A 62 16.18 -2.88 -8.92
C ILE A 62 17.45 -3.14 -8.10
N ALA A 63 17.32 -3.27 -6.78
CA ALA A 63 18.45 -3.56 -5.91
C ALA A 63 19.06 -4.94 -6.19
N ALA A 64 18.22 -5.96 -6.44
CA ALA A 64 18.66 -7.30 -6.82
C ALA A 64 19.44 -7.31 -8.13
N VAL A 65 18.90 -6.65 -9.17
CA VAL A 65 19.59 -6.49 -10.46
C VAL A 65 20.92 -5.76 -10.30
N ARG A 66 20.96 -4.68 -9.51
CA ARG A 66 22.21 -3.95 -9.22
C ARG A 66 23.26 -4.84 -8.55
N ARG A 67 22.87 -5.64 -7.55
CA ARG A 67 23.78 -6.59 -6.88
C ARG A 67 24.32 -7.62 -7.86
N PHE A 68 23.46 -8.18 -8.69
CA PHE A 68 23.86 -9.15 -9.70
C PHE A 68 24.84 -8.56 -10.72
N MET A 69 24.53 -7.41 -11.28
CA MET A 69 25.40 -6.72 -12.23
C MET A 69 26.77 -6.37 -11.61
N ALA A 70 26.80 -5.95 -10.34
CA ALA A 70 28.03 -5.69 -9.61
C ALA A 70 28.88 -6.96 -9.47
N ARG A 71 28.28 -8.10 -9.11
CA ARG A 71 28.97 -9.39 -9.02
C ARG A 71 29.46 -9.89 -10.38
N ALA A 72 28.64 -9.78 -11.43
CA ALA A 72 29.01 -10.14 -12.79
C ALA A 72 30.23 -9.33 -13.25
N ARG A 73 30.22 -8.02 -13.00
CA ARG A 73 31.35 -7.12 -13.31
C ARG A 73 32.60 -7.46 -12.52
N HIS A 74 32.49 -7.78 -11.23
CA HIS A 74 33.63 -8.21 -10.42
C HIS A 74 34.28 -9.49 -10.97
N ARG A 75 33.50 -10.38 -11.59
CA ARG A 75 33.98 -11.58 -12.27
C ARG A 75 34.48 -11.34 -13.70
N GLY A 76 34.56 -10.07 -14.13
CA GLY A 76 35.06 -9.70 -15.45
C GLY A 76 34.02 -9.82 -16.58
N ALA A 77 32.76 -10.12 -16.27
CA ALA A 77 31.72 -10.17 -17.28
C ALA A 77 31.42 -8.75 -17.81
N ARG A 78 31.50 -8.58 -19.13
CA ARG A 78 31.15 -7.33 -19.84
C ARG A 78 29.74 -7.36 -20.42
N VAL A 79 29.18 -8.55 -20.58
CA VAL A 79 27.83 -8.79 -21.09
C VAL A 79 27.13 -9.74 -20.13
N VAL A 80 25.90 -9.41 -19.78
CA VAL A 80 24.99 -10.25 -19.01
C VAL A 80 23.87 -10.67 -19.94
N GLN A 81 23.57 -11.96 -19.97
CA GLN A 81 22.52 -12.50 -20.82
C GLN A 81 21.14 -12.19 -20.22
N MET A 82 20.16 -11.89 -21.07
CA MET A 82 18.81 -11.50 -20.63
C MET A 82 18.14 -12.57 -19.77
N TRP A 83 18.30 -13.85 -20.11
CA TRP A 83 17.73 -14.97 -19.35
C TRP A 83 18.20 -15.01 -17.88
N ALA A 84 19.42 -14.56 -17.60
CA ALA A 84 19.94 -14.52 -16.23
C ALA A 84 19.34 -13.35 -15.43
N LEU A 85 18.99 -12.26 -16.12
CA LEU A 85 18.27 -11.13 -15.53
C LEU A 85 16.82 -11.52 -15.21
N GLU A 86 16.16 -12.21 -16.13
CA GLU A 86 14.79 -12.72 -15.98
C GLU A 86 14.67 -13.64 -14.75
N ARG A 87 15.62 -14.57 -14.54
CA ARG A 87 15.64 -15.42 -13.32
C ARG A 87 15.71 -14.65 -12.01
N ILE A 88 16.40 -13.51 -11.98
CA ILE A 88 16.52 -12.68 -10.77
C ILE A 88 15.24 -11.91 -10.51
N LEU A 89 14.62 -11.38 -11.57
CA LEU A 89 13.34 -10.70 -11.49
C LEU A 89 12.21 -11.66 -11.09
N ASP A 90 12.29 -12.92 -11.53
CA ASP A 90 11.35 -13.98 -11.12
C ASP A 90 11.60 -14.50 -9.69
N GLY A 91 12.66 -14.03 -9.02
CA GLY A 91 13.04 -14.48 -7.67
C GLY A 91 13.52 -15.95 -7.60
N THR A 92 13.83 -16.55 -8.74
CA THR A 92 14.29 -17.96 -8.86
C THR A 92 15.81 -18.09 -9.00
N ALA A 93 16.52 -16.96 -8.96
CA ALA A 93 17.97 -16.93 -8.85
C ALA A 93 18.35 -17.10 -7.37
N ASP A 94 18.63 -18.34 -6.97
CA ASP A 94 19.36 -18.59 -5.73
C ASP A 94 20.69 -17.85 -5.77
N ASP A 95 20.99 -17.09 -4.72
CA ASP A 95 22.25 -16.36 -4.51
C ASP A 95 23.51 -17.25 -4.56
N GLU A 96 23.37 -18.57 -4.73
CA GLU A 96 24.45 -19.56 -4.55
C GLU A 96 24.87 -20.36 -5.80
N GLN A 97 24.20 -20.29 -6.95
CA GLN A 97 24.55 -21.17 -8.08
C GLN A 97 24.56 -20.46 -9.43
N GLU A 98 25.66 -19.76 -9.72
CA GLU A 98 26.19 -19.72 -11.09
C GLU A 98 27.60 -19.13 -11.07
N ALA A 99 28.54 -19.92 -10.58
CA ALA A 99 29.97 -19.82 -10.88
C ALA A 99 30.43 -21.20 -11.38
N ALA A 100 30.28 -21.44 -12.68
CA ALA A 100 31.01 -22.44 -13.44
C ALA A 100 31.03 -21.99 -14.91
#